data_AF-A0A0K9XIM0-F1
#
_entry.id   AF-A0A0K9XIM0-F1
#
_cell.length_a   1.000
_cell.length_b   1.000
_cell.length_c   1.000
_cell.angle_alpha   90.00
_cell.angle_beta   90.00
_cell.angle_gamma   90.00
#
_symmetry.space_group_name_H-M   'P 1'
#
loop_
_entity.id
_entity.type
_entity.pdbx_description
1 polymer ?
#
loop_
_entity_poly.entity_id
_entity_poly.type
_entity_poly.pdbx_seq_one_letter_code
_entity_poly.pdbx_strand_id
1 'polypeptide(L)'
;MDDMNGYTLFLAVTDRTGRPRPAYALTTFAVETRRLDEAEERAGAALADLPPGADWTGLAPSVRREVVDRVRTVPHYAVDHTEHDRAPERSASPLADCLRSLAAGGPLAGIAAAPRTVYVTGGLPVGDAESAPLLADARAVHPDAEAHFPALARLTALLATAAAPSADNAVPDDEDLYDAFDRYALGGLA
;
A
#
# COMPACT_ATOMS: atom_id res chain seq x y z
N MET A 1 14.57 -26.95 -9.88
CA MET A 1 13.25 -26.43 -9.49
C MET A 1 13.50 -24.96 -9.25
N ASP A 2 13.32 -24.14 -10.29
CA ASP A 2 13.56 -22.71 -10.18
C ASP A 2 12.65 -22.17 -9.08
N ASP A 3 13.25 -21.63 -8.02
CA ASP A 3 12.58 -20.75 -7.07
C ASP A 3 12.00 -19.61 -7.90
N MET A 4 10.73 -19.72 -8.27
CA MET A 4 10.05 -18.62 -8.94
C MET A 4 9.96 -17.48 -7.94
N ASN A 5 10.84 -16.49 -8.11
CA ASN A 5 10.78 -15.18 -7.48
C ASN A 5 9.37 -14.61 -7.65
N GLY A 6 8.54 -14.80 -6.63
CA GLY A 6 7.18 -14.31 -6.58
C GLY A 6 7.03 -13.22 -5.54
N TYR A 7 5.98 -12.43 -5.67
CA TYR A 7 5.72 -11.30 -4.76
C TYR A 7 4.41 -11.49 -4.01
N THR A 8 4.37 -10.99 -2.78
CA THR A 8 3.14 -10.81 -2.02
C THR A 8 2.86 -9.32 -1.93
N LEU A 9 1.68 -8.92 -2.38
CA LEU A 9 1.23 -7.53 -2.38
C LEU A 9 0.19 -7.35 -1.29
N PHE A 10 0.35 -6.30 -0.50
CA PHE A 10 -0.67 -5.82 0.43
C PHE A 10 -1.28 -4.56 -0.17
N LEU A 11 -2.59 -4.56 -0.35
CA LEU A 11 -3.33 -3.49 -1.01
C LEU A 11 -4.33 -2.85 -0.04
N ALA A 12 -4.06 -1.62 0.37
CA ALA A 12 -5.03 -0.80 1.07
C ALA A 12 -5.85 0.00 0.06
N VAL A 13 -7.16 -0.26 0.03
CA VAL A 13 -8.12 0.58 -0.65
C VAL A 13 -8.63 1.60 0.35
N THR A 14 -8.56 2.89 0.01
CA THR A 14 -9.19 3.95 0.81
C THR A 14 -10.28 4.61 -0.02
N ASP A 15 -11.52 4.41 0.39
CA ASP A 15 -12.66 5.17 -0.11
C ASP A 15 -12.62 6.58 0.50
N ARG A 16 -12.49 7.60 -0.36
CA ARG A 16 -12.52 9.02 0.01
C ARG A 16 -13.72 9.74 -0.59
N THR A 17 -14.75 9.00 -1.01
CA THR A 17 -15.94 9.52 -1.70
C THR A 17 -16.77 10.52 -0.89
N GLY A 18 -16.55 10.62 0.43
CA GLY A 18 -17.08 11.69 1.29
C GLY A 18 -16.26 12.97 1.33
N ARG A 19 -15.17 13.08 0.55
CA ARG A 19 -14.26 14.23 0.48
C ARG A 19 -14.34 14.90 -0.90
N PRO A 20 -13.95 16.19 -1.04
CA PRO A 20 -14.03 16.91 -2.32
C PRO A 20 -13.26 16.22 -3.44
N ARG A 21 -12.05 15.71 -3.15
CA ARG A 21 -11.15 14.87 -3.97
C ARG A 21 -10.10 14.20 -3.05
N PRO A 22 -9.50 13.06 -3.42
CA PRO A 22 -9.82 12.14 -4.52
C PRO A 22 -11.00 11.21 -4.15
N ALA A 23 -11.45 10.37 -5.10
CA ALA A 23 -12.52 9.40 -4.83
C ALA A 23 -12.02 8.14 -4.14
N TYR A 24 -10.90 7.65 -4.65
CA TYR A 24 -10.25 6.43 -4.22
C TYR A 24 -8.76 6.67 -4.20
N ALA A 25 -8.12 6.08 -3.21
CA ALA A 25 -6.68 5.99 -3.13
C ALA A 25 -6.31 4.52 -2.92
N LEU A 26 -5.25 4.08 -3.58
CA LEU A 26 -4.65 2.78 -3.38
C LEU A 26 -3.24 2.96 -2.84
N THR A 27 -2.92 2.26 -1.76
CA THR A 27 -1.55 2.07 -1.30
C THR A 27 -1.20 0.60 -1.39
N THR A 28 -0.05 0.31 -1.97
CA THR A 28 0.46 -1.04 -2.10
C THR A 28 1.81 -1.17 -1.41
N PHE A 29 1.98 -2.24 -0.63
CA PHE A 29 3.24 -2.64 -0.06
C PHE A 29 3.63 -4.01 -0.62
N ALA A 30 4.77 -4.09 -1.31
CA ALA A 30 5.22 -5.29 -1.98
C ALA A 30 6.39 -5.95 -1.24
N VAL A 31 6.31 -7.27 -1.04
CA VAL A 31 7.36 -8.08 -0.41
C VAL A 31 7.70 -9.26 -1.32
N GLU A 32 8.98 -9.62 -1.39
CA GLU A 32 9.36 -10.91 -1.98
C GLU A 32 8.78 -12.05 -1.13
N THR A 33 8.07 -13.00 -1.75
CA THR A 33 7.31 -14.05 -1.02
C THR A 33 8.19 -14.85 -0.06
N ARG A 34 9.47 -15.08 -0.41
CA ARG A 34 10.45 -15.79 0.43
C ARG A 34 10.82 -15.05 1.73
N ARG A 35 10.50 -13.76 1.85
CA ARG A 35 10.78 -12.91 3.02
C ARG A 35 9.50 -12.49 3.74
N LEU A 36 8.35 -13.08 3.40
CA LEU A 36 7.06 -12.67 3.92
C LEU A 36 6.98 -12.78 5.45
N ASP A 37 7.42 -13.90 6.01
CA ASP A 37 7.41 -14.11 7.47
C ASP A 37 8.34 -13.12 8.20
N GLU A 38 9.53 -12.85 7.64
CA GLU A 38 10.48 -11.86 8.16
C GLU A 38 9.87 -10.44 8.12
N ALA A 39 9.18 -10.11 7.03
CA ALA A 39 8.51 -8.82 6.87
C ALA A 39 7.38 -8.64 7.88
N GLU A 40 6.56 -9.66 8.10
CA GLU A 40 5.47 -9.66 9.07
C GLU A 40 6.00 -9.49 10.49
N GLU A 41 7.04 -10.25 10.88
CA GLU A 41 7.65 -10.14 12.20
C GLU A 41 8.20 -8.73 12.46
N ARG A 42 8.96 -8.17 11.50
CA ARG A 42 9.55 -6.84 11.66
C ARG A 42 8.52 -5.72 11.62
N ALA A 43 7.48 -5.85 10.79
CA ALA A 43 6.36 -4.92 10.80
C ALA A 43 5.66 -4.95 12.17
N GLY A 44 5.49 -6.15 12.76
CA GLY A 44 4.90 -6.32 14.08
C GLY A 44 5.72 -5.61 15.15
N ALA A 45 7.04 -5.82 15.16
CA ALA A 45 7.95 -5.15 16.09
C ALA A 45 7.97 -3.62 15.91
N ALA A 46 7.96 -3.14 14.66
CA ALA A 46 7.99 -1.71 14.36
C ALA A 46 6.73 -0.96 14.82
N LEU A 47 5.58 -1.65 14.84
CA LEU A 47 4.27 -1.06 15.16
C LEU A 47 3.74 -1.43 16.56
N ALA A 48 4.53 -2.13 17.38
CA ALA A 48 4.09 -2.70 18.65
C ALA A 48 3.51 -1.65 19.62
N ASP A 49 4.09 -0.45 19.67
CA ASP A 49 3.68 0.61 20.60
C ASP A 49 2.56 1.51 20.08
N LEU A 50 2.14 1.32 18.83
CA LEU A 50 1.07 2.10 18.26
C LEU A 50 -0.30 1.56 18.71
N PRO A 51 -1.31 2.42 18.91
CA PRO A 51 -2.67 1.95 19.15
C PRO A 51 -3.26 1.29 17.88
N PRO A 52 -4.18 0.31 18.01
CA PRO A 52 -4.95 -0.19 16.89
C PRO A 52 -5.68 0.95 16.17
N GLY A 53 -5.66 0.93 14.83
CA GLY A 53 -6.30 1.99 14.03
C GLY A 53 -5.60 3.35 14.08
N ALA A 54 -4.32 3.41 14.50
CA ALA A 54 -3.53 4.63 14.42
C ALA A 54 -3.54 5.23 12.99
N ASP A 55 -3.76 6.53 12.91
CA ASP A 55 -3.64 7.36 11.70
C ASP A 55 -2.33 8.13 11.79
N TRP A 56 -1.49 8.08 10.73
CA TRP A 56 -0.20 8.74 10.69
C TRP A 56 -0.28 10.23 11.04
N THR A 57 -1.32 10.92 10.55
CA THR A 57 -1.49 12.36 10.75
C THR A 57 -1.84 12.72 12.20
N GLY A 58 -2.42 11.77 12.94
CA GLY A 58 -2.75 11.93 14.36
C GLY A 58 -1.59 11.63 15.31
N LEU A 59 -0.47 11.09 14.81
CA LEU A 59 0.67 10.73 15.66
C LEU A 59 1.53 11.95 16.00
N ALA A 60 2.01 11.97 17.25
CA ALA A 60 2.98 12.96 17.70
C ALA A 60 4.27 12.88 16.86
N PRO A 61 4.93 14.01 16.56
CA PRO A 61 6.16 14.03 15.77
C PRO A 61 7.28 13.09 16.27
N SER A 62 7.45 12.93 17.59
CA SER A 62 8.44 11.99 18.15
C SER A 62 8.10 10.54 17.84
N VAL A 63 6.82 10.17 17.92
CA VAL A 63 6.34 8.83 17.60
C VAL A 63 6.51 8.54 16.12
N ARG A 64 6.25 9.52 15.24
CA ARG A 64 6.46 9.37 13.79
C ARG A 64 7.93 9.04 13.49
N ARG A 65 8.88 9.81 14.02
CA ARG A 65 10.33 9.53 13.87
C ARG A 65 10.71 8.12 14.30
N GLU A 66 10.27 7.72 15.48
CA GLU A 66 10.56 6.37 16.01
C GLU A 66 9.95 5.26 15.13
N VAL A 67 8.80 5.50 14.52
CA VAL A 67 8.19 4.53 13.60
C VAL A 67 8.96 4.50 12.28
N VAL A 68 9.33 5.65 11.70
CA VAL A 68 10.16 5.72 10.49
C VAL A 68 11.44 4.90 10.66
N ASP A 69 12.17 5.14 11.76
CA ASP A 69 13.42 4.44 12.05
C ASP A 69 13.25 2.92 12.18
N ARG A 70 12.17 2.47 12.82
CA ARG A 70 11.89 1.03 12.97
C ARG A 70 11.44 0.38 11.66
N VAL A 71 10.60 1.07 10.89
CA VAL A 71 10.02 0.56 9.64
C VAL A 71 11.09 0.38 8.55
N ARG A 72 12.18 1.15 8.57
CA ARG A 72 13.34 0.95 7.68
C ARG A 72 13.91 -0.46 7.70
N THR A 73 13.70 -1.19 8.80
CA THR A 73 14.17 -2.58 8.93
C THR A 73 13.27 -3.60 8.24
N VAL A 74 12.04 -3.23 7.84
CA VAL A 74 11.04 -4.14 7.26
C VAL A 74 11.43 -4.50 5.81
N PRO A 75 11.62 -5.79 5.50
CA PRO A 75 11.81 -6.24 4.13
C PRO A 75 10.70 -5.75 3.21
N HIS A 76 11.09 -5.07 2.16
CA HIS A 76 10.19 -4.61 1.11
C HIS A 76 10.90 -4.75 -0.23
N TYR A 77 10.11 -4.89 -1.29
CA TYR A 77 10.56 -4.68 -2.65
C TYR A 77 10.23 -3.27 -3.12
N ALA A 78 9.00 -2.81 -2.84
CA ALA A 78 8.54 -1.48 -3.19
C ALA A 78 7.29 -1.05 -2.42
N VAL A 79 7.04 0.25 -2.38
CA VAL A 79 5.79 0.87 -1.92
C VAL A 79 5.23 1.75 -3.05
N ASP A 80 3.93 1.78 -3.25
CA ASP A 80 3.33 2.66 -4.26
C ASP A 80 2.01 3.21 -3.75
N HIS A 81 1.74 4.46 -4.07
CA HIS A 81 0.48 5.13 -3.79
C HIS A 81 -0.04 5.83 -5.04
N THR A 82 -1.30 5.55 -5.38
CA THR A 82 -1.99 6.25 -6.46
C THR A 82 -3.39 6.66 -6.06
N GLU A 83 -3.74 7.90 -6.37
CA GLU A 83 -5.08 8.47 -6.18
C GLU A 83 -5.79 8.73 -7.51
N HIS A 84 -7.11 8.63 -7.54
CA HIS A 84 -7.93 9.00 -8.70
C HIS A 84 -9.10 9.91 -8.32
N ASP A 85 -9.28 11.00 -9.07
CA ASP A 85 -10.41 11.93 -8.91
C ASP A 85 -11.73 11.30 -9.39
N ARG A 86 -12.85 11.46 -8.67
CA ARG A 86 -14.12 10.75 -8.98
C ARG A 86 -14.84 11.28 -10.19
N ALA A 87 -14.40 12.40 -10.76
CA ALA A 87 -15.10 13.09 -11.85
C ALA A 87 -15.66 12.06 -12.86
N PRO A 88 -17.00 11.81 -12.91
CA PRO A 88 -17.58 10.69 -13.65
C PRO A 88 -17.26 10.72 -15.15
N GLU A 89 -16.97 11.92 -15.68
CA GLU A 89 -16.48 12.14 -17.03
C GLU A 89 -15.07 11.59 -17.28
N ARG A 90 -14.28 11.31 -16.25
CA ARG A 90 -12.90 10.79 -16.34
C ARG A 90 -12.83 9.27 -16.32
N SER A 91 -13.80 8.59 -15.69
CA SER A 91 -13.78 7.13 -15.60
C SER A 91 -15.12 6.48 -15.27
N ALA A 92 -15.35 5.32 -15.87
CA ALA A 92 -16.42 4.39 -15.49
C ALA A 92 -16.10 3.61 -14.19
N SER A 93 -14.83 3.40 -13.86
CA SER A 93 -14.38 2.70 -12.64
C SER A 93 -13.01 3.25 -12.18
N PRO A 94 -13.00 4.29 -11.31
CA PRO A 94 -11.77 4.91 -10.82
C PRO A 94 -10.85 3.94 -10.07
N LEU A 95 -11.42 2.96 -9.37
CA LEU A 95 -10.67 1.90 -8.69
C LEU A 95 -9.90 1.04 -9.70
N ALA A 96 -10.54 0.66 -10.81
CA ALA A 96 -9.88 -0.10 -11.87
C ALA A 96 -8.77 0.71 -12.57
N ASP A 97 -8.91 2.03 -12.68
CA ASP A 97 -7.84 2.88 -13.19
C ASP A 97 -6.64 2.94 -12.24
N CYS A 98 -6.86 3.09 -10.92
CA CYS A 98 -5.79 3.02 -9.94
C CYS A 98 -5.03 1.70 -10.04
N LEU A 99 -5.73 0.56 -10.09
CA LEU A 99 -5.11 -0.76 -10.25
C LEU A 99 -4.35 -0.91 -11.57
N ARG A 100 -4.88 -0.36 -12.67
CA ARG A 100 -4.19 -0.33 -13.96
C ARG A 100 -2.92 0.53 -13.91
N SER A 101 -2.96 1.66 -13.24
CA SER A 101 -1.81 2.54 -13.04
C SER A 101 -0.69 1.83 -12.26
N LEU A 102 -1.04 1.20 -11.13
CA LEU A 102 -0.08 0.40 -10.34
C LEU A 102 0.54 -0.75 -11.15
N ALA A 103 -0.22 -1.37 -12.06
CA ALA A 103 0.29 -2.44 -12.90
C ALA A 103 1.19 -1.94 -14.06
N ALA A 104 0.92 -0.75 -14.58
CA ALA A 104 1.58 -0.22 -15.77
C ALA A 104 2.78 0.69 -15.47
N GLY A 105 2.85 1.24 -14.25
CA GLY A 105 3.83 2.27 -13.87
C GLY A 105 4.51 2.01 -12.53
N GLY A 106 5.43 2.91 -12.20
CA GLY A 106 6.10 2.94 -10.91
C GLY A 106 6.97 1.72 -10.58
N PRO A 107 7.32 1.55 -9.31
CA PRO A 107 8.09 0.41 -8.80
C PRO A 107 7.41 -0.96 -8.99
N LEU A 108 6.08 -0.98 -9.18
CA LEU A 108 5.29 -2.21 -9.26
C LEU A 108 5.13 -2.78 -10.67
N ALA A 109 5.44 -2.02 -11.73
CA ALA A 109 5.34 -2.52 -13.11
C ALA A 109 6.13 -3.83 -13.34
N GLY A 110 7.29 -3.97 -12.69
CA GLY A 110 8.08 -5.22 -12.74
C GLY A 110 7.42 -6.39 -12.00
N ILE A 111 6.61 -6.12 -10.98
CA ILE A 111 5.87 -7.15 -10.22
C ILE A 111 4.62 -7.59 -10.97
N ALA A 112 3.97 -6.69 -11.71
CA ALA A 112 2.78 -7.01 -12.50
C ALA A 112 3.05 -8.04 -13.61
N ALA A 113 4.31 -8.21 -14.03
CA ALA A 113 4.72 -9.26 -14.96
C ALA A 113 5.16 -10.58 -14.26
N ALA A 114 5.30 -10.56 -12.93
CA ALA A 114 5.77 -11.70 -12.14
C ALA A 114 4.61 -12.41 -11.42
N PRO A 115 4.81 -13.67 -11.00
CA PRO A 115 3.81 -14.36 -10.20
C PRO A 115 3.61 -13.67 -8.84
N ARG A 116 2.35 -13.42 -8.49
CA ARG A 116 2.02 -12.65 -7.29
C ARG A 116 0.76 -13.16 -6.59
N THR A 117 0.71 -12.95 -5.28
CA THR A 117 -0.49 -13.09 -4.45
C THR A 117 -0.85 -11.73 -3.89
N VAL A 118 -2.14 -11.38 -3.87
CA VAL A 118 -2.63 -10.09 -3.38
C VAL A 118 -3.45 -10.31 -2.12
N TYR A 119 -3.16 -9.54 -1.07
CA TYR A 119 -3.94 -9.45 0.16
C TYR A 119 -4.52 -8.03 0.25
N VAL A 120 -5.83 -7.92 0.32
CA VAL A 120 -6.55 -6.65 0.45
C VAL A 120 -6.78 -6.38 1.93
N THR A 121 -6.46 -5.16 2.38
CA THR A 121 -6.67 -4.69 3.76
C THR A 121 -7.77 -3.63 3.82
N GLY A 122 -8.41 -3.50 4.99
CA GLY A 122 -9.47 -2.53 5.26
C GLY A 122 -10.88 -3.00 4.90
N GLY A 123 -11.03 -4.23 4.43
CA GLY A 123 -12.33 -4.88 4.17
C GLY A 123 -13.17 -4.23 3.05
N LEU A 124 -12.60 -3.31 2.27
CA LEU A 124 -13.28 -2.73 1.13
C LEU A 124 -13.26 -3.71 -0.05
N PRO A 125 -14.43 -4.02 -0.64
CA PRO A 125 -14.50 -4.92 -1.78
C PRO A 125 -13.85 -4.27 -3.01
N VAL A 126 -13.11 -5.08 -3.77
CA VAL A 126 -12.52 -4.66 -5.05
C VAL A 126 -13.52 -4.71 -6.21
N GLY A 127 -14.59 -5.50 -6.10
CA GLY A 127 -15.78 -5.44 -6.96
C GLY A 127 -15.49 -5.54 -8.46
N ASP A 128 -16.01 -4.60 -9.23
CA ASP A 128 -15.82 -4.50 -10.69
C ASP A 128 -14.34 -4.36 -11.11
N ALA A 129 -13.49 -3.92 -10.19
CA ALA A 129 -12.06 -3.74 -10.41
C ALA A 129 -11.25 -5.05 -10.35
N GLU A 130 -11.87 -6.19 -10.03
CA GLU A 130 -11.24 -7.53 -10.10
C GLU A 130 -10.67 -7.84 -11.48
N SER A 131 -11.24 -7.27 -12.53
CA SER A 131 -10.78 -7.41 -13.92
C SER A 131 -9.50 -6.61 -14.24
N ALA A 132 -9.03 -5.74 -13.33
CA ALA A 132 -7.82 -4.98 -13.56
C ALA A 132 -6.58 -5.90 -13.53
N PRO A 133 -5.57 -5.68 -14.40
CA PRO A 133 -4.44 -6.61 -14.56
C PRO A 133 -3.74 -6.97 -13.26
N LEU A 134 -3.57 -6.02 -12.33
CA LEU A 134 -2.92 -6.27 -11.05
C LEU A 134 -3.58 -7.42 -10.27
N LEU A 135 -4.92 -7.53 -10.33
CA LEU A 135 -5.72 -8.56 -9.65
C LEU A 135 -6.01 -9.76 -10.57
N ALA A 136 -6.40 -9.51 -11.82
CA ALA A 136 -6.82 -10.55 -12.76
C ALA A 136 -5.71 -11.59 -13.03
N ASP A 137 -4.45 -11.15 -13.09
CA ASP A 137 -3.31 -12.06 -13.33
C ASP A 137 -2.63 -12.51 -12.03
N ALA A 138 -3.20 -12.20 -10.86
CA ALA A 138 -2.70 -12.70 -9.58
C ALA A 138 -3.00 -14.19 -9.44
N ARG A 139 -2.10 -14.93 -8.77
CA ARG A 139 -2.32 -16.34 -8.44
C ARG A 139 -3.48 -16.55 -7.48
N ALA A 140 -3.64 -15.61 -6.55
CA ALA A 140 -4.73 -15.55 -5.61
C ALA A 140 -4.93 -14.11 -5.13
N VAL A 141 -6.17 -13.79 -4.77
CA VAL A 141 -6.58 -12.53 -4.15
C VAL A 141 -7.34 -12.88 -2.88
N HIS A 142 -6.85 -12.38 -1.74
CA HIS A 142 -7.39 -12.62 -0.41
C HIS A 142 -7.97 -11.30 0.14
N PRO A 143 -9.27 -11.21 0.46
CA PRO A 143 -9.89 -9.97 0.91
C PRO A 143 -9.66 -9.65 2.39
N ASP A 144 -8.90 -10.48 3.11
CA ASP A 144 -8.78 -10.53 4.57
C ASP A 144 -7.32 -10.53 5.03
N ALA A 145 -6.53 -9.56 4.55
CA ALA A 145 -5.12 -9.42 4.91
C ALA A 145 -4.88 -9.49 6.43
N GLU A 146 -5.76 -8.88 7.22
CA GLU A 146 -5.66 -8.83 8.68
C GLU A 146 -5.75 -10.21 9.35
N ALA A 147 -6.42 -11.17 8.72
CA ALA A 147 -6.54 -12.53 9.24
C ALA A 147 -5.27 -13.37 8.99
N HIS A 148 -4.49 -12.99 7.96
CA HIS A 148 -3.32 -13.73 7.51
C HIS A 148 -2.00 -13.09 7.96
N PHE A 149 -1.90 -11.76 7.83
CA PHE A 149 -0.70 -10.95 8.04
C PHE A 149 -1.09 -9.61 8.69
N PRO A 150 -1.51 -9.62 9.96
CA PRO A 150 -2.04 -8.46 10.64
C PRO A 150 -1.08 -7.27 10.69
N ALA A 151 0.23 -7.49 10.81
CA ALA A 151 1.20 -6.40 10.90
C ALA A 151 1.46 -5.74 9.56
N LEU A 152 1.60 -6.51 8.47
CA LEU A 152 1.76 -5.96 7.12
C LEU A 152 0.48 -5.30 6.61
N ALA A 153 -0.70 -5.85 6.92
CA ALA A 153 -1.97 -5.19 6.67
C ALA A 153 -2.02 -3.83 7.37
N ARG A 154 -1.65 -3.79 8.66
CA ARG A 154 -1.59 -2.56 9.45
C ARG A 154 -0.57 -1.55 8.95
N LEU A 155 0.63 -1.99 8.55
CA LEU A 155 1.65 -1.10 7.96
C LEU A 155 1.13 -0.48 6.67
N THR A 156 0.48 -1.26 5.81
CA THR A 156 -0.10 -0.78 4.54
C THR A 156 -1.21 0.22 4.78
N ALA A 157 -2.08 0.00 5.79
CA ALA A 157 -3.09 0.97 6.19
C ALA A 157 -2.47 2.27 6.74
N LEU A 158 -1.41 2.18 7.55
CA LEU A 158 -0.71 3.36 8.06
C LEU A 158 -0.08 4.17 6.92
N LEU A 159 0.56 3.51 5.94
CA LEU A 159 1.09 4.12 4.73
C LEU A 159 0.01 4.85 3.92
N ALA A 160 -1.22 4.32 3.86
CA ALA A 160 -2.33 4.97 3.18
C ALA A 160 -2.72 6.31 3.83
N THR A 161 -2.58 6.42 5.16
CA THR A 161 -2.80 7.69 5.87
C THR A 161 -1.63 8.67 5.76
N ALA A 162 -0.41 8.16 5.60
CA ALA A 162 0.79 8.97 5.41
C ALA A 162 0.92 9.56 4.00
N ALA A 163 0.27 8.98 3.00
CA ALA A 163 0.53 9.31 1.60
C ALA A 163 0.28 10.78 1.21
N ALA A 164 -0.79 11.39 1.73
CA ALA A 164 -1.12 12.79 1.44
C ALA A 164 -0.07 13.78 1.98
N PRO A 165 0.29 13.77 3.28
CA PRO A 165 1.34 14.66 3.78
C PRO A 165 2.71 14.40 3.14
N SER A 166 3.03 13.15 2.77
CA SER A 166 4.26 12.84 2.03
C SER A 166 4.25 13.44 0.62
N ALA A 167 3.15 13.28 -0.13
CA ALA A 167 3.03 13.83 -1.49
C ALA A 167 3.14 15.37 -1.51
N ASP A 168 2.62 16.03 -0.47
CA ASP A 168 2.69 17.48 -0.29
C ASP A 168 4.03 17.97 0.28
N ASN A 169 4.96 17.06 0.65
CA ASN A 169 6.18 17.36 1.41
C ASN A 169 5.90 18.19 2.67
N ALA A 170 4.80 17.88 3.36
CA ALA A 170 4.28 18.66 4.48
C ALA A 170 4.92 18.30 5.82
N VAL A 171 5.72 17.23 5.86
CA VAL A 171 6.43 16.75 7.05
C VAL A 171 7.93 16.66 6.76
N PRO A 172 8.80 16.82 7.77
CA PRO A 172 10.24 16.55 7.62
C PRO A 172 10.51 15.11 7.21
N ASP A 173 11.62 14.86 6.50
CA ASP A 173 12.03 13.53 6.03
C ASP A 173 12.15 12.48 7.17
N ASP A 174 12.56 12.90 8.36
CA ASP A 174 12.64 12.02 9.54
C ASP A 174 11.26 11.69 10.13
N GLU A 175 10.21 12.41 9.72
CA GLU A 175 8.81 12.18 10.06
C GLU A 175 7.99 11.65 8.86
N ASP A 176 8.60 11.47 7.68
CA ASP A 176 7.93 10.94 6.50
C ASP A 176 8.04 9.40 6.49
N LEU A 177 6.89 8.73 6.52
CA LEU A 177 6.86 7.27 6.49
C LEU A 177 7.36 6.69 5.16
N TYR A 178 7.18 7.39 4.05
CA TYR A 178 7.63 6.91 2.74
C TYR A 178 9.17 6.97 2.60
N ASP A 179 9.83 7.87 3.31
CA ASP A 179 11.30 7.94 3.39
C ASP A 179 11.95 6.81 4.20
N ALA A 180 11.14 5.88 4.73
CA ALA A 180 11.63 4.61 5.24
C ALA A 180 11.96 3.58 4.14
N PHE A 181 11.58 3.84 2.89
CA PHE A 181 11.69 2.88 1.79
C PHE A 181 12.58 3.41 0.66
N ASP A 182 13.43 2.53 0.11
CA ASP A 182 14.36 2.93 -0.96
C ASP A 182 13.69 2.96 -2.35
N ARG A 183 12.50 2.36 -2.44
CA ARG A 183 11.74 2.21 -3.68
C ARG A 183 10.28 2.54 -3.41
N TYR A 184 9.94 3.82 -3.54
CA TYR A 184 8.56 4.25 -3.49
C TYR A 184 8.15 5.15 -4.65
N ALA A 185 6.84 5.19 -4.89
CA ALA A 185 6.21 6.22 -5.70
C ALA A 185 4.98 6.78 -4.99
N LEU A 186 4.78 8.08 -5.12
CA LEU A 186 3.61 8.83 -4.68
C LEU A 186 3.07 9.56 -5.90
N GLY A 187 1.80 9.37 -6.23
CA GLY A 187 1.24 10.02 -7.41
C GLY A 187 -0.28 10.01 -7.47
N GLY A 188 -0.79 10.63 -8.52
CA GLY A 188 -2.22 10.67 -8.81
C GLY A 188 -2.46 10.57 -10.31
N LEU A 189 -3.62 10.01 -10.65
CA LEU A 189 -4.16 10.00 -12.00
C LEU A 189 -4.92 11.31 -12.23
N ALA A 190 -4.46 12.07 -13.22
CA ALA A 190 -5.06 13.34 -13.64
C ALA A 190 -6.30 13.11 -14.50
#